data_AF-A0A6V7VEB3-F1
#
_entry.id   AF-A0A6V7VEB3-F1
#
_cell.length_a   1.000
_cell.length_b   1.000
_cell.length_c   1.000
_cell.angle_alpha   90.00
_cell.angle_beta   90.00
_cell.angle_gamma   90.00
#
_symmetry.space_group_name_H-M   'P 1'
#
loop_
_entity.id
_entity.type
_entity.pdbx_description
1 polymer ?
#
loop_
_entity_poly.entity_id
_entity_poly.type
_entity_poly.pdbx_seq_one_letter_code
_entity_poly.pdbx_strand_id
1 'polypeptide(L)'
;MINLLFDDDKSIPLQFLIQKPSLSVSSLSYRLDNTLKFVLNHLSNSESLSIDFNENNILEQQIDILFNILTKEGNKLSQFCLKSYRCFEMSRLYELIFEHITTSKNCSKLVPVIMLEYISELNFEVNKEAENVEIKEFNGVKYTKYKITNKHDPNLKFSFCNAEFKGNKQILSLK
;
A
#
# COMPACT_ATOMS: atom_id res chain seq x y z
N MET A 1 -1.26 0.86 25.31
CA MET A 1 0.22 0.85 25.42
C MET A 1 0.61 -0.60 25.63
N ILE A 2 1.17 -1.25 24.61
CA ILE A 2 1.77 -2.58 24.80
C ILE A 2 3.12 -2.29 25.44
N ASN A 3 3.23 -2.45 26.76
CA ASN A 3 4.54 -2.62 27.39
C ASN A 3 5.03 -3.99 26.92
N LEU A 4 6.05 -4.00 26.07
CA LEU A 4 6.61 -5.26 25.59
C LEU A 4 7.30 -5.92 26.77
N LEU A 5 6.98 -7.19 27.01
CA LEU A 5 7.54 -8.05 28.08
C LEU A 5 9.07 -8.26 27.97
N PHE A 6 9.75 -7.51 27.11
CA PHE A 6 11.14 -7.72 26.70
C PHE A 6 11.97 -6.43 26.70
N ASP A 7 11.43 -5.29 27.15
CA ASP A 7 12.16 -4.01 27.16
C ASP A 7 13.40 -4.04 28.09
N ASP A 8 13.44 -4.97 29.04
CA ASP A 8 14.54 -5.12 30.00
C ASP A 8 15.76 -5.89 29.43
N ASP A 9 15.60 -6.66 28.34
CA ASP A 9 16.67 -7.50 27.82
C ASP A 9 17.18 -7.01 26.45
N LYS A 10 18.09 -6.03 26.50
CA LYS A 10 18.71 -5.39 25.31
C LYS A 10 19.56 -6.35 24.46
N SER A 11 19.71 -7.61 24.87
CA SER A 11 20.63 -8.57 24.26
C SER A 11 20.06 -9.26 23.02
N ILE A 12 18.73 -9.33 22.88
CA ILE A 12 18.07 -10.00 21.75
C ILE A 12 17.10 -9.02 21.08
N PRO A 13 17.33 -8.60 19.83
CA PRO A 13 16.36 -7.79 19.11
C PRO A 13 15.06 -8.59 18.95
N LEU A 14 13.98 -8.07 19.55
CA LEU A 14 12.66 -8.68 19.44
C LEU A 14 12.22 -8.71 17.98
N GLN A 15 12.16 -9.92 17.42
CA GLN A 15 11.65 -10.19 16.08
C GLN A 15 10.50 -11.18 16.16
N PHE A 16 9.37 -10.82 15.55
CA PHE A 16 8.25 -11.74 15.41
C PHE A 16 8.31 -12.40 14.03
N LEU A 17 8.32 -13.73 14.02
CA LEU A 17 8.22 -14.52 12.79
C LEU A 17 6.75 -14.65 12.40
N ILE A 18 6.26 -13.68 11.62
CA ILE A 18 4.89 -13.67 11.11
C ILE A 18 4.97 -13.66 9.58
N GLN A 19 4.42 -14.68 8.92
CA GLN A 19 4.46 -14.77 7.45
C GLN A 19 3.64 -13.66 6.78
N LYS A 20 2.45 -13.37 7.31
CA LYS A 20 1.47 -12.42 6.73
C LYS A 20 0.83 -11.53 7.81
N PRO A 21 1.56 -10.58 8.40
CA PRO A 21 0.98 -9.62 9.32
C PRO A 21 -0.13 -8.80 8.63
N SER A 22 -1.28 -8.72 9.30
CA SER A 22 -2.38 -7.85 8.93
C SER A 22 -2.58 -6.82 10.03
N LEU A 23 -2.61 -5.55 9.65
CA LEU A 23 -2.84 -4.42 10.53
C LEU A 23 -4.17 -3.77 10.13
N SER A 24 -5.15 -3.83 11.01
CA SER A 24 -6.36 -3.01 10.86
C SER A 24 -6.13 -1.67 11.52
N VAL A 25 -6.28 -0.59 10.76
CA VAL A 25 -6.04 0.79 11.21
C VAL A 25 -7.35 1.57 11.15
N SER A 26 -7.81 2.05 12.30
CA SER A 26 -8.87 3.07 12.34
C SER A 26 -8.28 4.44 12.02
N SER A 27 -9.03 5.28 11.28
CA SER A 27 -8.53 6.56 10.75
C SER A 27 -8.12 7.54 11.85
N LEU A 28 -8.66 7.38 13.05
CA LEU A 28 -8.37 8.18 14.24
C LEU A 28 -7.05 7.83 14.95
N SER A 29 -6.25 6.90 14.40
CA SER A 29 -4.95 6.61 14.99
C SER A 29 -3.92 7.69 14.64
N TYR A 30 -3.77 8.69 15.51
CA TYR A 30 -2.69 9.71 15.50
C TYR A 30 -1.25 9.12 15.59
N ARG A 31 -1.09 7.80 15.43
CA ARG A 31 0.15 7.05 15.65
C ARG A 31 0.43 6.04 14.55
N LEU A 32 -0.15 6.21 13.36
CA LEU A 32 0.10 5.34 12.21
C LEU A 32 1.61 5.22 11.94
N ASP A 33 2.36 6.33 12.03
CA ASP A 33 3.81 6.34 11.85
C ASP A 33 4.53 5.40 12.84
N ASN A 34 4.18 5.44 14.12
CA ASN A 34 4.78 4.63 15.17
C ASN A 34 4.41 3.16 15.01
N THR A 35 3.16 2.87 14.66
CA THR A 35 2.72 1.51 14.38
C THR A 35 3.46 0.91 13.19
N LEU A 36 3.64 1.69 12.11
CA LEU A 36 4.35 1.22 10.94
C LEU A 36 5.85 1.06 11.18
N LYS A 37 6.48 1.99 11.92
CA LYS A 37 7.88 1.84 12.36
C LYS A 37 8.05 0.57 13.19
N PHE A 38 7.12 0.30 14.11
CA PHE A 38 7.14 -0.93 14.90
C PHE A 38 7.04 -2.16 13.99
N VAL A 39 6.07 -2.18 13.08
CA VAL A 39 5.89 -3.27 12.11
C VAL A 39 7.17 -3.51 11.31
N LEU A 40 7.77 -2.47 10.74
CA LEU A 40 8.97 -2.62 9.90
C LEU A 40 10.23 -3.02 10.66
N ASN A 41 10.35 -2.63 11.93
CA ASN A 41 11.53 -2.92 12.74
C ASN A 41 11.44 -4.28 13.44
N HIS A 42 10.22 -4.73 13.77
CA HIS A 42 10.01 -5.94 14.58
C HIS A 42 9.34 -7.10 13.82
N LEU A 43 8.71 -6.83 12.67
CA LEU A 43 8.11 -7.84 11.79
C LEU A 43 8.94 -8.04 10.51
N SER A 44 10.24 -7.75 10.55
CA SER A 44 11.17 -7.67 9.42
C SER A 44 11.32 -8.94 8.57
N ASN A 45 10.78 -10.08 9.00
CA ASN A 45 10.73 -11.33 8.23
C ASN A 45 9.37 -11.60 7.58
N SER A 46 8.45 -10.63 7.58
CA SER A 46 7.15 -10.77 6.94
C SER A 46 7.24 -10.70 5.43
N GLU A 47 6.59 -11.62 4.74
CA GLU A 47 6.47 -11.58 3.28
C GLU A 47 5.60 -10.39 2.87
N SER A 48 4.50 -10.14 3.59
CA SER A 48 3.54 -9.11 3.23
C SER A 48 3.03 -8.30 4.42
N LEU A 49 2.79 -7.01 4.21
CA LEU A 49 2.05 -6.16 5.14
C LEU A 49 0.71 -5.79 4.51
N SER A 50 -0.39 -6.09 5.19
CA SER A 50 -1.71 -5.56 4.82
C SER A 50 -2.17 -4.50 5.81
N ILE A 51 -2.60 -3.35 5.31
CA ILE A 51 -3.23 -2.29 6.10
C ILE A 51 -4.66 -2.12 5.62
N ASP A 52 -5.61 -2.25 6.55
CA ASP A 52 -7.03 -2.04 6.27
C ASP A 52 -7.52 -0.74 6.92
N PHE A 53 -7.96 0.20 6.09
CA PHE A 53 -8.61 1.43 6.52
C PHE A 53 -10.12 1.23 6.54
N ASN A 54 -10.64 0.97 7.74
CA ASN A 54 -12.07 0.72 7.98
C ASN A 54 -12.97 1.96 7.86
N GLU A 55 -12.39 3.15 7.66
CA GLU A 55 -13.11 4.42 7.76
C GLU A 55 -13.01 5.25 6.48
N ASN A 56 -13.94 6.20 6.33
CA ASN A 56 -14.18 6.92 5.08
C ASN A 56 -13.04 7.87 4.67
N ASN A 57 -12.16 8.27 5.59
CA ASN A 57 -11.17 9.31 5.34
C ASN A 57 -9.78 8.86 5.80
N ILE A 58 -8.86 8.75 4.85
CA ILE A 58 -7.43 8.78 5.14
C ILE A 58 -7.04 10.25 5.12
N LEU A 59 -6.37 10.71 6.18
CA LEU A 59 -5.86 12.09 6.22
C LEU A 59 -4.68 12.21 5.27
N GLU A 60 -4.51 13.35 4.61
CA GLU A 60 -3.37 13.64 3.73
C GLU A 60 -2.02 13.34 4.40
N GLN A 61 -1.90 13.65 5.69
CA GLN A 61 -0.71 13.33 6.50
C GLN A 61 -0.42 11.81 6.57
N GLN A 62 -1.45 10.97 6.57
CA GLN A 62 -1.29 9.52 6.55
C GLN A 62 -0.78 9.04 5.18
N ILE A 63 -1.18 9.70 4.08
CA ILE A 63 -0.66 9.41 2.74
C ILE A 63 0.84 9.71 2.67
N ASP A 64 1.26 10.87 3.18
CA ASP A 64 2.69 11.22 3.22
C ASP A 64 3.50 10.24 4.07
N ILE A 65 2.96 9.80 5.22
CA ILE A 65 3.59 8.79 6.07
C ILE A 65 3.73 7.47 5.31
N LEU A 66 2.65 6.99 4.68
CA LEU A 66 2.65 5.75 3.90
C LEU A 66 3.65 5.83 2.74
N PHE A 67 3.62 6.91 1.96
CA PHE A 67 4.52 7.11 0.83
C PHE A 67 5.99 7.13 1.27
N ASN A 68 6.31 7.88 2.33
CA ASN A 68 7.66 7.94 2.88
C ASN A 68 8.16 6.56 3.31
N ILE A 69 7.30 5.78 3.95
CA ILE A 69 7.64 4.44 4.42
C ILE A 69 7.89 3.51 3.23
N LEU A 70 6.98 3.49 2.26
CA LEU A 70 7.09 2.65 1.07
C LEU A 70 8.37 2.94 0.28
N THR A 71 8.76 4.21 0.17
CA THR A 71 9.93 4.62 -0.63
C THR A 71 11.26 4.56 0.11
N LYS A 72 11.28 4.64 1.45
CA LYS A 72 12.52 4.65 2.25
C LYS A 72 12.88 3.31 2.85
N GLU A 73 11.88 2.50 3.18
CA GLU A 73 12.06 1.23 3.90
C GLU A 73 11.20 0.09 3.35
N GLY A 74 10.49 0.31 2.24
CA GLY A 74 9.55 -0.66 1.67
C GLY A 74 10.22 -1.94 1.18
N ASN A 75 11.50 -1.91 0.84
CA ASN A 75 12.27 -3.09 0.44
C ASN A 75 12.45 -4.13 1.56
N LYS A 76 12.11 -3.80 2.81
CA LYS A 76 11.99 -4.78 3.91
C LYS A 76 10.77 -5.70 3.75
N LEU A 77 9.83 -5.35 2.86
CA LEU A 77 8.63 -6.11 2.58
C LEU A 77 8.70 -6.66 1.15
N SER A 78 8.25 -7.90 0.93
CA SER A 78 8.08 -8.41 -0.43
C SER A 78 6.78 -7.91 -1.08
N GLN A 79 5.78 -7.61 -0.25
CA GLN A 79 4.49 -7.10 -0.68
C GLN A 79 3.89 -6.13 0.33
N PHE A 80 3.24 -5.09 -0.18
CA PHE A 80 2.40 -4.18 0.59
C PHE A 80 0.98 -4.18 0.03
N CYS A 81 -0.02 -4.35 0.89
CA CYS A 81 -1.43 -4.35 0.53
C CYS A 81 -2.17 -3.28 1.32
N LEU A 82 -2.81 -2.36 0.62
CA LEU A 82 -3.63 -1.33 1.20
C LEU A 82 -5.07 -1.58 0.82
N LYS A 83 -5.94 -1.77 1.82
CA LYS A 83 -7.37 -1.96 1.63
C LYS A 83 -8.08 -0.71 2.12
N SER A 84 -8.92 -0.13 1.29
CA SER A 84 -9.79 0.96 1.71
C SER A 84 -11.11 0.96 0.97
N TYR A 85 -12.19 0.90 1.73
CA TYR A 85 -13.50 0.67 1.17
C TYR A 85 -14.12 1.93 0.53
N ARG A 86 -13.59 3.15 0.80
CA ARG A 86 -14.27 4.41 0.44
C ARG A 86 -13.35 5.62 0.18
N CYS A 87 -12.04 5.42 0.07
CA CYS A 87 -11.10 6.54 0.10
C CYS A 87 -10.67 7.02 -1.31
N PHE A 88 -11.22 8.17 -1.74
CA PHE A 88 -10.77 8.90 -2.94
C PHE A 88 -9.29 9.30 -2.85
N GLU A 89 -8.81 9.59 -1.65
CA GLU A 89 -7.42 10.04 -1.41
C GLU A 89 -6.37 8.96 -1.73
N MET A 90 -6.78 7.70 -1.99
CA MET A 90 -5.89 6.67 -2.50
C MET A 90 -5.34 6.99 -3.89
N SER A 91 -6.05 7.79 -4.70
CA SER A 91 -5.52 8.24 -5.99
C SER A 91 -4.24 9.04 -5.79
N ARG A 92 -4.16 9.84 -4.71
CA ARG A 92 -2.97 10.65 -4.43
C ARG A 92 -1.77 9.79 -4.05
N LEU A 93 -1.96 8.79 -3.20
CA LEU A 93 -0.88 7.84 -2.88
C LEU A 93 -0.40 7.10 -4.13
N TYR A 94 -1.33 6.73 -5.02
CA TYR A 94 -0.99 6.11 -6.29
C TYR A 94 -0.15 7.03 -7.17
N GLU A 95 -0.57 8.27 -7.37
CA GLU A 95 0.17 9.27 -8.15
C GLU A 95 1.60 9.45 -7.62
N LEU A 96 1.76 9.59 -6.30
CA LEU A 96 3.07 9.75 -5.68
C LEU A 96 3.99 8.54 -5.92
N ILE A 97 3.46 7.32 -5.76
CA ILE A 97 4.24 6.10 -6.01
C ILE A 97 4.61 5.99 -7.48
N PHE A 98 3.65 6.27 -8.37
CA PHE A 98 3.84 6.21 -9.82
C PHE A 98 4.90 7.22 -10.28
N GLU A 99 4.77 8.48 -9.85
CA GLU A 99 5.73 9.54 -10.12
C GLU A 99 7.12 9.14 -9.60
N HIS A 100 7.20 8.59 -8.40
CA HIS A 100 8.47 8.12 -7.83
C HIS A 100 9.12 7.02 -8.68
N ILE A 101 8.35 6.01 -9.12
CA ILE A 101 8.87 4.93 -9.96
C ILE A 101 9.37 5.45 -11.32
N THR A 102 8.68 6.41 -11.92
CA THR A 102 8.99 6.87 -13.28
C THR A 102 10.10 7.93 -13.32
N THR A 103 10.27 8.69 -12.25
CA THR A 103 11.24 9.81 -12.18
C THR A 103 12.49 9.48 -11.38
N SER A 104 12.42 8.58 -10.40
CA SER A 104 13.57 8.26 -9.55
C SER A 104 14.56 7.35 -10.26
N LYS A 105 15.85 7.71 -10.16
CA LYS A 105 16.97 6.85 -10.58
C LYS A 105 17.23 5.69 -9.62
N ASN A 106 16.70 5.76 -8.40
CA ASN A 106 16.92 4.76 -7.38
C ASN A 106 15.60 4.39 -6.71
N CYS A 107 15.06 3.24 -7.08
CA CYS A 107 13.89 2.62 -6.46
C CYS A 107 14.25 1.35 -5.66
N SER A 108 15.53 1.13 -5.32
CA SER A 108 15.99 -0.06 -4.59
C SER A 108 15.36 -0.23 -3.19
N LYS A 109 14.83 0.87 -2.63
CA LYS A 109 14.17 0.92 -1.33
C LYS A 109 12.64 0.79 -1.42
N LEU A 110 12.08 0.81 -2.62
CA LEU A 110 10.65 0.67 -2.84
C LEU A 110 10.23 -0.80 -2.68
N VAL A 111 9.04 -1.02 -2.13
CA VAL A 111 8.44 -2.36 -2.09
C VAL A 111 8.13 -2.84 -3.53
N PRO A 112 8.48 -4.09 -3.91
CA PRO A 112 8.35 -4.55 -5.29
C PRO A 112 6.90 -4.85 -5.71
N VAL A 113 6.02 -5.17 -4.76
CA VAL A 113 4.60 -5.46 -5.04
C VAL A 113 3.71 -4.57 -4.17
N ILE A 114 2.89 -3.76 -4.82
CA ILE A 114 1.94 -2.85 -4.16
C ILE A 114 0.54 -3.22 -4.61
N MET A 115 -0.31 -3.62 -3.68
CA MET A 115 -1.71 -3.97 -3.95
C MET A 115 -2.58 -2.90 -3.32
N LEU A 116 -3.39 -2.20 -4.13
CA LEU A 116 -4.34 -1.21 -3.65
C LEU A 116 -5.75 -1.74 -3.94
N GLU A 117 -6.39 -2.28 -2.91
CA GLU A 117 -7.78 -2.73 -2.98
C GLU A 117 -8.69 -1.57 -2.58
N TYR A 118 -9.47 -1.03 -3.51
CA TYR A 118 -10.44 0.02 -3.21
C TYR A 118 -11.77 -0.22 -3.96
N ILE A 119 -12.85 0.50 -3.61
CA ILE A 119 -14.24 0.20 -4.08
C ILE A 119 -14.81 1.35 -4.91
N SER A 120 -13.98 1.99 -5.74
CA SER A 120 -14.47 3.01 -6.67
C SER A 120 -13.86 2.87 -8.05
N GLU A 121 -14.33 3.66 -9.01
CA GLU A 121 -13.62 3.83 -10.27
C GLU A 121 -12.31 4.60 -9.98
N LEU A 122 -11.18 4.17 -10.57
CA LEU A 122 -10.00 5.04 -10.63
C LEU A 122 -10.37 6.20 -11.54
N ASN A 123 -10.43 7.40 -10.98
CA ASN A 123 -10.54 8.62 -11.78
C ASN A 123 -9.19 9.07 -12.36
N PHE A 124 -8.16 8.22 -12.33
CA PHE A 124 -6.90 8.50 -13.01
C PHE A 124 -6.71 7.50 -14.15
N GLU A 125 -6.28 8.03 -15.31
CA GLU A 125 -5.78 7.17 -16.38
C GLU A 125 -4.53 6.49 -15.88
N VAL A 126 -4.60 5.17 -15.70
CA VAL A 126 -3.39 4.37 -15.49
C VAL A 126 -2.48 4.66 -16.67
N ASN A 127 -1.34 5.30 -16.39
CA ASN A 127 -0.43 5.87 -17.39
C ASN A 127 -0.18 4.87 -18.53
N LYS A 128 -0.07 5.37 -19.77
CA LYS A 128 0.26 4.61 -20.97
C LYS A 128 1.51 3.72 -20.83
N GLU A 129 2.41 4.05 -19.90
CA GLU A 129 3.63 3.30 -19.61
C GLU A 129 3.41 2.06 -18.72
N ALA A 130 2.24 1.91 -18.09
CA ALA A 130 1.89 0.73 -17.32
C ALA A 130 1.26 -0.34 -18.23
N GLU A 131 1.84 -1.54 -18.21
CA GLU A 131 1.31 -2.67 -18.97
C GLU A 131 0.16 -3.31 -18.19
N ASN A 132 -0.98 -3.50 -18.86
CA ASN A 132 -2.05 -4.37 -18.37
C ASN A 132 -1.59 -5.82 -18.49
N VAL A 133 -1.36 -6.47 -17.34
CA VAL A 133 -0.79 -7.83 -17.34
C VAL A 133 -1.87 -8.88 -17.08
N GLU A 134 -2.90 -8.54 -16.32
CA GLU A 134 -3.91 -9.51 -15.93
C GLU A 134 -5.23 -8.84 -15.54
N ILE A 135 -6.35 -9.39 -16.00
CA ILE A 135 -7.68 -9.03 -15.52
C ILE A 135 -8.33 -10.30 -14.98
N LYS A 136 -8.78 -10.26 -13.73
CA LYS A 136 -9.47 -11.36 -13.06
C LYS A 136 -10.81 -10.87 -12.53
N GLU A 137 -11.84 -11.69 -12.63
CA GLU A 137 -13.13 -11.40 -11.99
C GLU A 137 -13.40 -12.45 -10.91
N PHE A 138 -13.71 -11.99 -9.70
CA PHE A 138 -14.02 -12.86 -8.57
C PHE A 138 -15.08 -12.20 -7.68
N ASN A 139 -16.18 -12.90 -7.40
CA ASN A 139 -17.29 -12.42 -6.57
C ASN A 139 -17.83 -11.03 -6.95
N GLY A 140 -17.93 -10.73 -8.25
CA GLY A 140 -18.40 -9.41 -8.73
C GLY A 140 -17.37 -8.29 -8.65
N VAL A 141 -16.13 -8.59 -8.25
CA VAL A 141 -14.98 -7.68 -8.23
C VAL A 141 -14.07 -8.00 -9.40
N LYS A 142 -13.79 -7.00 -10.23
CA LYS A 142 -12.81 -7.04 -11.31
C LYS A 142 -11.47 -6.55 -10.79
N TYR A 143 -10.51 -7.44 -10.70
CA TYR A 143 -9.13 -7.12 -10.37
C TYR A 143 -8.35 -6.85 -11.66
N THR A 144 -7.70 -5.70 -11.76
CA THR A 144 -6.81 -5.36 -12.86
C THR A 144 -5.39 -5.21 -12.33
N LYS A 145 -4.49 -6.09 -12.77
CA LYS A 145 -3.07 -6.04 -12.42
C LYS A 145 -2.30 -5.31 -13.51
N TYR A 146 -1.62 -4.26 -13.09
CA TYR A 146 -0.70 -3.47 -13.87
C TYR A 146 0.73 -3.80 -13.51
N LYS A 147 1.63 -3.62 -14.46
CA LYS A 147 3.07 -3.73 -14.25
C LYS A 147 3.75 -2.48 -14.75
N ILE A 148 4.62 -1.95 -13.90
CA ILE A 148 5.34 -0.71 -14.18
C ILE A 148 6.82 -1.04 -14.12
N THR A 149 7.54 -0.64 -15.17
CA THR A 149 8.98 -0.80 -15.24
C THR A 149 9.62 0.56 -14.96
N ASN A 150 10.63 0.61 -14.08
CA ASN A 150 11.36 1.84 -13.87
C ASN A 150 12.16 2.17 -15.14
N LYS A 151 12.03 3.40 -15.67
CA LYS A 151 12.71 3.76 -16.93
C LYS A 151 14.23 3.83 -16.82
N HIS A 152 14.74 4.02 -15.61
CA HIS A 152 16.17 4.14 -15.30
C HIS A 152 16.82 2.80 -14.95
N ASP A 153 16.03 1.81 -14.51
CA ASP A 153 16.44 0.43 -14.29
C ASP A 153 15.32 -0.54 -14.75
N PRO A 154 15.38 -0.99 -16.03
CA PRO A 154 14.38 -1.87 -16.60
C PRO A 154 14.25 -3.26 -15.93
N ASN A 155 15.20 -3.62 -15.06
CA ASN A 155 15.13 -4.86 -14.29
C ASN A 155 14.22 -4.71 -13.05
N LEU A 156 14.02 -3.48 -12.57
CA LEU A 156 13.09 -3.18 -11.48
C LEU A 156 11.67 -3.09 -12.04
N LYS A 157 10.85 -4.06 -11.66
CA LYS A 157 9.46 -4.15 -12.08
C LYS A 157 8.57 -4.15 -10.85
N PHE A 158 7.59 -3.27 -10.87
CA PHE A 158 6.61 -3.11 -9.81
C PHE A 158 5.28 -3.64 -10.29
N SER A 159 4.59 -4.38 -9.43
CA SER A 159 3.22 -4.84 -9.72
C SER A 159 2.24 -4.02 -8.92
N PHE A 160 1.19 -3.57 -9.60
CA PHE A 160 0.05 -2.86 -9.02
C PHE A 160 -1.21 -3.66 -9.28
N CYS A 161 -2.06 -3.82 -8.27
CA CYS A 161 -3.36 -4.44 -8.46
C CYS A 161 -4.44 -3.45 -8.05
N ASN A 162 -5.39 -3.22 -8.96
CA ASN A 162 -6.62 -2.51 -8.73
C ASN A 162 -7.77 -3.51 -8.54
N ALA A 163 -8.72 -3.24 -7.65
CA ALA A 163 -9.99 -3.94 -7.54
C ALA A 163 -11.15 -2.98 -7.87
N GLU A 164 -12.05 -3.36 -8.78
CA GLU A 164 -13.22 -2.57 -9.20
C GLU A 164 -14.48 -3.40 -8.95
N PHE A 165 -15.43 -2.91 -8.18
CA PHE A 165 -16.72 -3.60 -8.00
C PHE A 165 -17.64 -3.28 -9.17
N LYS A 166 -18.08 -4.31 -9.93
CA LYS A 166 -19.13 -4.14 -10.95
C LYS A 166 -20.46 -3.86 -10.25
N GLY A 167 -20.83 -2.59 -10.09
CA GLY A 167 -22.15 -2.28 -9.52
C GLY A 167 -22.49 -0.82 -9.19
N ASN A 168 -21.52 0.06 -8.96
CA ASN A 168 -21.83 1.43 -8.55
C ASN A 168 -21.75 2.43 -9.72
N LYS A 169 -22.67 2.31 -10.69
CA LYS A 169 -23.27 3.51 -11.27
C LYS A 169 -24.22 4.11 -10.23
N GLN A 170 -23.68 4.61 -9.12
CA GLN A 170 -24.46 5.54 -8.31
C GLN A 170 -24.48 6.85 -9.08
N ILE A 171 -25.67 7.13 -9.62
CA ILE A 171 -26.10 8.45 -10.05
C ILE A 171 -25.86 9.39 -8.87
N LEU A 172 -24.71 10.06 -8.83
CA LEU A 172 -24.55 11.30 -8.10
C LEU A 172 -25.17 12.40 -8.96
N SER A 173 -26.50 12.39 -9.06
CA SER A 173 -27.25 13.60 -9.37
C SER A 173 -27.17 14.49 -8.13
N LEU A 174 -26.18 15.38 -8.09
CA LEU A 174 -26.22 16.53 -7.20
C LEU A 174 -27.37 17.44 -7.68
N LYS A 175 -28.42 17.55 -6.86
CA LYS A 175 -29.32 18.69 -6.84
C LYS A 175 -28.72 19.75 -5.92
#